data_AF-A0A453FZA1-F1
#
_entry.id   AF-A0A453FZA1-F1
#
_cell.length_a   1.000
_cell.length_b   1.000
_cell.length_c   1.000
_cell.angle_alpha   90.00
_cell.angle_beta   90.00
_cell.angle_gamma   90.00
#
_symmetry.space_group_name_H-M   'P 1'
#
loop_
_entity.id
_entity.type
_entity.pdbx_description
1 polymer ?
#
loop_
_entity_poly.entity_id
_entity_poly.type
_entity_poly.pdbx_seq_one_letter_code
_entity_poly.pdbx_strand_id
1 'polypeptide(L)' 'MCALLVALGLADDWKAAEQMIREKRPSISMNTLHRKSLEEWSKHLLSPSKGSGESDVSSVILSDYTRKKH' A
#
# COMPACT_ATOMS: atom_id res chain seq x y z
N MET A 1 0.87 6.79 5.13
CA MET A 1 0.67 6.64 6.59
C MET A 1 -0.51 5.75 6.97
N CYS A 2 -1.65 5.78 6.26
CA CYS A 2 -2.86 5.03 6.66
C CYS A 2 -2.64 3.52 6.85
N ALA A 3 -1.91 2.87 5.95
CA ALA A 3 -1.62 1.43 6.06
C ALA A 3 -0.91 1.05 7.37
N LEU A 4 -0.01 1.90 7.86
CA LEU A 4 0.70 1.66 9.12
C LEU A 4 -0.23 1.77 10.32
N LEU A 5 -1.11 2.78 10.34
CA LEU A 5 -2.06 2.96 11.44
C LEU A 5 -3.01 1.76 11.55
N VAL A 6 -3.48 1.24 10.42
CA VAL A 6 -4.33 0.06 10.37
C VAL A 6 -3.57 -1.21 10.74
N ALA A 7 -2.34 -1.40 10.24
CA ALA A 7 -1.52 -2.57 10.59
C ALA A 7 -1.13 -2.62 12.09
N LEU A 8 -1.03 -1.46 12.74
CA LEU A 8 -0.79 -1.35 14.18
C LEU A 8 -2.06 -1.49 15.02
N GLY A 9 -3.24 -1.63 14.40
CA GLY A 9 -4.53 -1.69 15.10
C GLY A 9 -4.98 -0.36 15.71
N LEU A 10 -4.41 0.76 15.26
CA LEU A 10 -4.78 2.10 15.73
C LEU A 10 -5.97 2.69 14.96
N ALA A 11 -6.32 2.10 13.82
CA ALA A 11 -7.47 2.47 13.01
C ALA A 11 -8.11 1.22 12.38
N ASP A 12 -9.43 1.18 12.30
CA ASP A 12 -10.17 0.04 11.77
C ASP A 12 -10.00 -0.13 10.25
N ASP A 13 -9.91 0.98 9.53
CA ASP A 13 -9.67 0.99 8.09
C ASP A 13 -8.80 2.18 7.64
N TRP A 14 -8.37 2.14 6.39
CA TRP A 14 -7.48 3.16 5.84
C TRP A 14 -8.15 4.53 5.70
N LYS A 15 -9.49 4.60 5.70
CA LYS A 15 -10.28 5.84 5.61
C LYS A 15 -10.35 6.53 6.98
N ALA A 16 -10.58 5.77 8.05
CA ALA A 16 -10.48 6.22 9.42
C ALA A 16 -9.07 6.75 9.70
N ALA A 17 -8.05 6.02 9.27
CA ALA A 17 -6.66 6.46 9.37
C ALA A 17 -6.39 7.75 8.57
N GLU A 18 -6.97 7.92 7.38
CA GLU A 18 -6.87 9.16 6.58
C GLU A 18 -7.49 10.35 7.32
N GLN A 19 -8.65 10.16 7.93
CA GLN A 19 -9.30 11.19 8.72
C GLN A 19 -8.43 11.63 9.91
N MET A 20 -7.87 10.67 10.66
CA MET A 20 -6.97 10.96 11.78
C MET A 20 -5.75 11.77 11.34
N ILE A 21 -5.16 11.43 10.19
CA ILE A 21 -4.02 12.18 9.64
C ILE A 21 -4.45 13.59 9.25
N ARG A 22 -5.60 13.75 8.62
CA ARG A 22 -6.12 15.06 8.20
C ARG A 22 -6.39 15.98 9.39
N GLU A 23 -6.89 15.44 10.50
CA GLU A 23 -7.10 16.20 11.74
C GLU A 23 -5.78 16.72 12.33
N LYS A 24 -4.70 15.91 12.28
CA LYS A 24 -3.39 16.28 12.83
C LYS A 24 -2.51 17.05 11.85
N ARG A 25 -2.71 16.85 10.55
CA ARG A 25 -1.90 17.39 9.45
C ARG A 25 -2.81 17.83 8.30
N PRO A 26 -3.53 18.95 8.44
CA PRO A 26 -4.53 19.39 7.46
C PRO A 26 -3.93 19.77 6.10
N SER A 27 -2.62 20.04 6.04
CA SER A 27 -1.91 20.33 4.79
C SER A 27 -1.58 19.09 3.94
N ILE A 28 -1.73 17.88 4.50
CA ILE A 28 -1.46 16.64 3.79
C ILE A 28 -2.79 16.04 3.33
N SER A 29 -2.91 15.82 2.03
CA SER A 29 -4.07 15.18 1.41
C SER A 29 -3.64 13.97 0.59
N MET A 30 -4.43 12.89 0.65
CA MET A 30 -4.20 11.72 -0.19
C MET A 30 -4.78 11.96 -1.59
N ASN A 31 -3.87 11.99 -2.56
CA ASN A 31 -4.25 11.96 -3.96
C ASN A 31 -4.87 10.60 -4.35
N THR A 32 -5.40 10.54 -5.57
CA THR A 32 -6.06 9.35 -6.11
C THR A 32 -5.15 8.13 -6.18
N LEU A 33 -3.84 8.31 -6.40
CA LEU A 33 -2.89 7.20 -6.48
C LEU A 33 -2.72 6.52 -5.12
N HIS A 34 -2.57 7.31 -4.05
CA HIS A 34 -2.46 6.78 -2.69
C HIS A 34 -3.71 5.99 -2.29
N ARG A 35 -4.90 6.48 -2.67
CA ARG A 35 -6.17 5.78 -2.43
C ARG A 35 -6.22 4.43 -3.15
N LYS A 36 -5.88 4.39 -4.44
CA LYS A 36 -5.82 3.12 -5.20
C LYS A 36 -4.87 2.10 -4.56
N SER A 37 -3.68 2.55 -4.14
CA SER A 37 -2.72 1.67 -3.45
C SER A 37 -3.26 1.14 -2.12
N LEU A 38 -3.97 1.97 -1.34
CA LEU A 38 -4.58 1.55 -0.08
C LEU A 38 -5.79 0.63 -0.27
N GLU A 39 -6.60 0.87 -1.30
CA GLU A 39 -7.69 -0.02 -1.69
C GLU A 39 -7.16 -1.40 -2.04
N GLU A 40 -6.12 -1.47 -2.88
CA GLU A 40 -5.50 -2.74 -3.23
C GLU A 40 -4.93 -3.42 -1.99
N TRP A 41 -4.10 -2.73 -1.22
CA TRP A 41 -3.54 -3.23 0.03
C TRP A 41 -4.60 -3.78 1.00
N SER A 42 -5.74 -3.10 1.14
CA SER A 42 -6.82 -3.53 2.05
C SER A 42 -7.47 -4.85 1.66
N LYS A 43 -7.47 -5.22 0.37
CA LYS A 43 -7.97 -6.53 -0.09
C LYS A 43 -7.06 -7.67 0.37
N HIS A 44 -5.75 -7.40 0.41
CA HIS A 44 -4.74 -8.37 0.86
C HIS A 44 -4.75 -8.56 2.39
N LEU A 45 -5.24 -7.58 3.16
CA LEU A 45 -5.39 -7.72 4.62
C LEU A 45 -6.51 -8.68 5.03
N LEU A 46 -7.63 -8.67 4.30
CA LEU A 46 -8.79 -9.51 4.58
C LEU A 46 -8.61 -10.94 4.06
N SER A 47 -7.65 -11.14 3.16
CA SER A 47 -7.22 -12.46 2.75
C SER A 47 -6.33 -13.02 3.86
N PRO A 48 -6.73 -14.08 4.58
CA PRO A 48 -5.84 -14.70 5.55
C PRO A 48 -4.62 -15.20 4.77
N SER A 49 -3.49 -14.53 4.97
CA SER A 49 -2.19 -14.97 4.48
C SER A 49 -1.89 -16.35 5.07
N LYS A 50 -2.23 -17.38 4.32
CA LYS A 50 -1.53 -18.66 4.37
C LYS A 50 -0.30 -18.43 3.48
N GLY A 51 0.85 -18.28 4.13
CA GLY A 51 2.02 -17.62 3.55
C GLY A 51 2.54 -18.17 2.23
N SER A 52 2.93 -17.25 1.36
CA SER A 52 4.04 -17.32 0.40
C SER A 52 4.07 -15.94 -0.28
N GLY A 53 5.12 -15.15 -0.26
CA GLY A 53 6.51 -15.55 -0.33
C GLY A 53 7.10 -15.38 -1.73
N GLU A 54 6.58 -14.52 -2.61
CA GLU A 54 7.33 -14.05 -3.78
C GLU A 54 6.76 -12.74 -4.32
N SER A 55 7.62 -11.75 -4.39
CA SER A 55 7.30 -10.40 -4.85
C SER A 55 7.49 -10.34 -6.36
N ASP A 56 6.40 -10.10 -7.09
CA ASP A 56 6.33 -9.95 -8.56
C ASP A 56 7.25 -8.84 -9.13
N VAL A 57 7.86 -8.03 -8.27
CA VAL A 57 8.78 -6.95 -8.65
C VAL A 57 10.11 -7.46 -9.25
N SER A 58 10.48 -8.73 -9.02
CA SER A 58 11.68 -9.29 -9.64
C SER A 58 11.58 -9.39 -11.17
N SER A 59 10.37 -9.53 -11.72
CA SER A 59 10.16 -9.68 -13.17
C SER A 59 10.47 -8.38 -13.94
N VAL A 60 10.13 -7.22 -13.39
CA VAL A 60 10.34 -5.91 -14.01
C VAL A 60 11.83 -5.58 -14.08
N ILE A 61 12.57 -5.83 -12.99
CA ILE A 61 14.01 -5.51 -12.92
C ILE A 61 14.83 -6.37 -13.90
N LEU A 62 14.45 -7.63 -14.11
CA LEU A 62 15.14 -8.51 -15.06
C LEU A 62 14.82 -8.15 -16.53
N SER A 63 13.60 -7.69 -16.82
CA SER A 63 13.19 -7.28 -18.17
C SER A 63 13.97 -6.05 -18.66
N ASP A 64 14.22 -5.07 -17.80
CA ASP A 64 15.00 -3.88 -18.16
C ASP A 64 16.49 -4.18 -18.34
N TYR A 65 17.04 -5.15 -17.61
CA TYR A 65 18.43 -5.57 -17.77
C TYR A 65 18.66 -6.31 -19.10
N THR A 66 17.72 -7.18 -19.48
CA THR A 66 17.81 -7.98 -20.72
C THR A 66 17.58 -7.16 -21.98
N ARG A 67 16.76 -6.09 -21.92
CA ARG A 67 16.52 -5.18 -23.06
C ARG A 67 17.74 -4.31 -23.42
N LYS A 68 18.62 -4.01 -22.47
CA LYS A 68 19.82 -3.17 -22.70
C LYS A 68 21.04 -3.92 -23.27
N LYS A 69 20.96 -5.24 -23.42
CA LYS A 69 22.06 -6.09 -23.89
C LYS A 69 21.96 -6.50 -25.37
N HIS A 70 21.05 -5.91 -26.13
CA HIS A 70 20.85 -6.23 -27.54
C HIS A 70 20.95 -5.01 -28.44
#